data_AF-A0A950LR40-F1
#
_entry.id   AF-A0A950LR40-F1
#
_cell.length_a   1.000
_cell.length_b   1.000
_cell.length_c   1.000
_cell.angle_alpha   90.00
_cell.angle_beta   90.00
_cell.angle_gamma   90.00
#
_symmetry.space_group_name_H-M   'P 1'
#
loop_
_entity.id
_entity.type
_entity.pdbx_description
1 polymer ?
#
loop_
_entity_poly.entity_id
_entity_poly.type
_entity_poly.pdbx_seq_one_letter_code
_entity_poly.pdbx_strand_id
1 'polypeptide(L)'
;MQGQVGEDAKFELAILAIVQGFYQRLLQDYLSGEVPVPVSVDVEKLVAATNEAPKALIEMRRWLQLLDMAVTPAMVRCGLTQETDPEIAEGLLRYYARKSNPGDVDRDKTDLIATFLYRNPRVPGQWERRGFALDGALPIPPFEIALTEILVDGEVEPLAVGETQRLADLDLLRAKAEMFRDFGAFLDSGITQEVRRLKRSLGNFLYHPTVLGYLAIFNAGFGKKFDTLFRAASFEIKKFADTVEKRGGSIVGQVDGMDVTVELVACMDEDEILRSDYNSSLDRFRRIIQLKRSLEAQPKLRAA
;
A
#
# COMPACT_ATOMS: atom_id res chain seq x y z
N MET A 1 8.83 -15.57 -36.64
CA MET A 1 9.56 -14.95 -35.51
C MET A 1 9.48 -13.42 -35.48
N GLN A 2 9.46 -12.68 -36.60
CA GLN A 2 9.34 -11.20 -36.57
C GLN A 2 7.94 -10.68 -36.13
N GLY A 3 6.86 -11.44 -36.36
CA GLY A 3 5.51 -11.04 -35.95
C GLY A 3 5.27 -11.05 -34.44
N GLN A 4 5.77 -12.07 -33.74
CA GLN A 4 5.58 -12.25 -32.29
C GLN A 4 6.31 -11.16 -31.48
N VAL A 5 7.54 -10.80 -31.87
CA VAL A 5 8.31 -9.72 -31.23
C VAL A 5 7.63 -8.35 -31.39
N GLY A 6 6.94 -8.13 -32.51
CA GLY A 6 6.19 -6.89 -32.76
C GLY A 6 4.88 -6.80 -31.97
N GLU A 7 4.22 -7.93 -31.71
CA GLU A 7 3.01 -8.00 -30.87
C GLU A 7 3.35 -7.83 -29.39
N ASP A 8 4.41 -8.49 -28.91
CA ASP A 8 4.91 -8.35 -27.53
C ASP A 8 5.31 -6.89 -27.23
N ALA A 9 5.95 -6.21 -28.17
CA ALA A 9 6.34 -4.82 -28.02
C ALA A 9 5.14 -3.86 -27.91
N LYS A 10 4.05 -4.13 -28.65
CA LYS A 10 2.82 -3.33 -28.58
C LYS A 10 2.07 -3.54 -27.27
N PHE A 11 1.99 -4.79 -26.83
CA PHE A 11 1.37 -5.12 -25.55
C PHE A 11 2.11 -4.43 -24.40
N GLU A 12 3.44 -4.49 -24.40
CA GLU A 12 4.26 -3.78 -23.42
C GLU A 12 4.05 -2.26 -23.48
N LEU A 13 4.02 -1.65 -24.68
CA LEU A 13 3.75 -0.21 -24.82
C LEU A 13 2.39 0.18 -24.23
N ALA A 14 1.36 -0.63 -24.43
CA ALA A 14 0.03 -0.38 -23.87
C ALA A 14 0.06 -0.41 -22.33
N ILE A 15 0.76 -1.38 -21.73
CA ILE A 15 0.96 -1.44 -20.27
C ILE A 15 1.67 -0.17 -19.78
N LEU A 16 2.77 0.23 -20.43
CA LEU A 16 3.53 1.40 -20.03
C LEU A 16 2.71 2.71 -20.17
N ALA A 17 1.84 2.80 -21.18
CA ALA A 17 0.93 3.93 -21.35
C ALA A 17 -0.09 4.04 -20.21
N ILE A 18 -0.65 2.92 -19.75
CA ILE A 18 -1.55 2.88 -18.58
C ILE A 18 -0.84 3.41 -17.34
N VAL A 19 0.40 2.95 -17.10
CA VAL A 19 1.22 3.38 -15.96
C VAL A 19 1.56 4.88 -16.06
N GLN A 20 1.88 5.37 -17.26
CA GLN A 20 2.14 6.79 -17.49
C GLN A 20 0.92 7.64 -17.13
N GLY A 21 -0.26 7.26 -17.65
CA GLY A 21 -1.50 8.01 -17.39
C GLY A 21 -1.85 8.06 -15.91
N PHE A 22 -1.61 6.95 -15.18
CA PHE A 22 -1.78 6.93 -13.73
C PHE A 22 -0.81 7.88 -13.02
N TYR A 23 0.50 7.81 -13.28
CA TYR A 23 1.48 8.69 -12.64
C TYR A 23 1.29 10.17 -12.97
N GLN A 24 0.93 10.49 -14.21
CA GLN A 24 0.63 11.85 -14.61
C GLN A 24 -0.53 12.42 -13.81
N ARG A 25 -1.62 11.66 -13.63
CA ARG A 25 -2.74 12.05 -12.78
C ARG A 25 -2.30 12.34 -11.35
N LEU A 26 -1.53 11.44 -10.73
CA LEU A 26 -1.04 11.65 -9.36
C LEU A 26 -0.21 12.93 -9.22
N LEU A 27 0.66 13.20 -10.20
CA LEU A 27 1.51 14.39 -10.19
C LEU A 27 0.71 15.66 -10.51
N GLN A 28 -0.30 15.59 -11.37
CA GLN A 28 -1.19 16.71 -11.66
C GLN A 28 -1.98 17.11 -10.43
N ASP A 29 -2.54 16.14 -9.71
CA ASP A 29 -3.27 16.36 -8.46
C ASP A 29 -2.35 16.97 -7.40
N TYR A 30 -1.12 16.46 -7.28
CA TYR A 30 -0.15 16.96 -6.31
C TYR A 30 0.37 18.37 -6.63
N LEU A 31 0.64 18.67 -7.89
CA LEU A 31 1.17 19.96 -8.35
C LEU A 31 0.08 21.01 -8.59
N SER A 32 -1.20 20.62 -8.60
CA SER A 32 -2.33 21.48 -8.99
C SER A 32 -2.13 22.09 -10.39
N GLY A 33 -1.60 21.31 -11.34
CA GLY A 33 -1.27 21.78 -12.69
C GLY A 33 -0.90 20.66 -13.65
N GLU A 34 -0.89 20.96 -14.95
CA GLU A 34 -0.55 19.97 -15.98
C GLU A 34 0.92 19.54 -15.93
N VAL A 35 1.15 18.24 -16.08
CA VAL A 35 2.49 17.67 -16.23
C VAL A 35 2.81 17.59 -17.73
N PRO A 36 3.79 18.34 -18.24
CA PRO A 36 4.11 18.34 -19.65
C PRO A 36 4.62 16.97 -20.09
N VAL A 37 4.08 16.47 -21.21
CA VAL A 37 4.46 15.18 -21.80
C VAL A 37 5.40 15.42 -22.98
N PRO A 38 6.62 14.86 -22.98
CA PRO A 38 7.50 14.96 -24.15
C PRO A 38 6.82 14.38 -25.38
N VAL A 39 6.96 15.05 -26.53
CA VAL A 39 6.35 14.64 -27.81
C VAL A 39 6.73 13.22 -28.22
N SER A 40 7.92 12.75 -27.80
CA SER A 40 8.44 11.40 -28.05
C SER A 40 7.72 10.29 -27.26
N VAL A 41 6.99 10.63 -26.19
CA VAL A 41 6.25 9.66 -25.35
C VAL A 41 4.74 9.91 -25.34
N ASP A 42 4.28 10.64 -26.34
CA ASP A 42 2.87 10.87 -26.62
C ASP A 42 2.19 9.53 -26.99
N VAL A 43 1.31 9.07 -26.11
CA VAL A 43 0.67 7.75 -26.18
C VAL A 43 -0.04 7.54 -27.53
N GLU A 44 -0.73 8.57 -28.04
CA GLU A 44 -1.47 8.50 -29.29
C GLU A 44 -0.54 8.31 -30.49
N LYS A 45 0.63 8.95 -30.47
CA LYS A 45 1.64 8.83 -31.53
C LYS A 45 2.40 7.52 -31.46
N LEU A 46 2.67 7.02 -30.25
CA LEU A 46 3.38 5.77 -30.06
C LEU A 46 2.57 4.55 -30.48
N VAL A 47 1.25 4.55 -30.23
CA VAL A 47 0.36 3.46 -30.66
C VAL A 47 0.21 3.43 -32.19
N ALA A 48 0.28 4.59 -32.85
CA ALA A 48 0.19 4.70 -34.30
C ALA A 48 1.50 4.34 -35.05
N ALA A 49 2.67 4.46 -34.41
CA ALA A 49 3.98 4.27 -35.02
C ALA A 49 4.47 2.80 -34.94
N THR A 50 3.87 1.91 -35.72
CA THR A 50 4.11 0.45 -35.69
C THR A 50 5.55 0.01 -35.99
N ASN A 51 6.32 0.81 -36.74
CA ASN A 51 7.67 0.44 -37.20
C ASN A 51 8.79 0.89 -36.26
N GLU A 52 8.50 1.67 -35.21
CA GLU A 52 9.48 2.21 -34.26
C GLU A 52 9.30 1.70 -32.81
N ALA A 53 8.48 0.66 -32.62
CA ALA A 53 8.10 0.14 -31.30
C ALA A 53 9.29 -0.11 -30.32
N PRO A 54 10.44 -0.67 -30.74
CA PRO A 54 11.57 -0.85 -29.83
C PRO A 54 12.18 0.46 -29.31
N LYS A 55 12.23 1.50 -30.15
CA LYS A 55 12.76 2.82 -29.78
C LYS A 55 11.76 3.55 -28.87
N ALA A 56 10.48 3.50 -29.23
CA ALA A 56 9.37 4.01 -28.43
C ALA A 56 9.36 3.40 -27.02
N LEU A 57 9.59 2.08 -26.90
CA LEU A 57 9.70 1.39 -25.61
C LEU A 57 10.83 1.94 -24.75
N ILE A 58 12.00 2.19 -25.32
CA ILE A 58 13.15 2.74 -24.58
C ILE A 58 12.83 4.14 -24.07
N GLU A 59 12.24 4.99 -24.91
CA GLU A 59 11.87 6.37 -24.53
C GLU A 59 10.79 6.38 -23.45
N MET A 60 9.75 5.56 -23.60
CA MET A 60 8.67 5.39 -22.63
C MET A 60 9.21 4.89 -21.28
N ARG A 61 10.09 3.86 -21.27
CA ARG A 61 10.70 3.36 -20.02
C ARG A 61 11.51 4.43 -19.30
N ARG A 62 12.29 5.25 -20.03
CA ARG A 62 13.08 6.34 -19.43
C ARG A 62 12.19 7.43 -18.85
N TRP A 63 11.12 7.79 -19.55
CA TRP A 63 10.14 8.75 -19.05
C TRP A 63 9.43 8.24 -17.80
N LEU A 64 8.98 6.98 -17.83
CA LEU A 64 8.37 6.35 -16.66
C LEU A 64 9.31 6.26 -15.46
N GLN A 65 10.60 5.99 -15.67
CA GLN A 65 11.59 6.03 -14.60
C GLN A 65 11.66 7.41 -13.94
N LEU A 66 11.59 8.49 -14.72
CA LEU A 66 11.57 9.85 -14.19
C LEU A 66 10.29 10.13 -13.39
N LEU A 67 9.12 9.76 -13.93
CA LEU A 67 7.84 9.91 -13.23
C LEU A 67 7.81 9.10 -11.93
N ASP A 68 8.31 7.86 -11.97
CA ASP A 68 8.39 6.95 -10.84
C ASP A 68 9.26 7.50 -9.70
N MET A 69 10.36 8.21 -10.03
CA MET A 69 11.17 8.92 -9.04
C MET A 69 10.42 10.06 -8.35
N ALA A 70 9.47 10.70 -9.04
CA ALA A 70 8.66 11.79 -8.48
C ALA A 70 7.44 11.29 -7.70
N VAL A 71 6.93 10.10 -8.04
CA VAL A 71 5.77 9.49 -7.36
C VAL A 71 6.19 8.80 -6.07
N THR A 72 5.57 9.15 -4.95
CA THR A 72 5.83 8.51 -3.64
C THR A 72 4.88 7.34 -3.37
N PRO A 73 5.20 6.41 -2.44
CA PRO A 73 4.26 5.37 -2.02
C PRO A 73 2.95 5.94 -1.45
N ALA A 74 3.01 7.09 -0.77
CA ALA A 74 1.82 7.76 -0.26
C ALA A 74 0.89 8.23 -1.40
N MET A 75 1.45 8.78 -2.47
CA MET A 75 0.68 9.16 -3.67
C MET A 75 0.01 7.94 -4.31
N VAL A 76 0.72 6.81 -4.42
CA VAL A 76 0.13 5.56 -4.94
C VAL A 76 -1.01 5.07 -4.04
N ARG A 77 -0.83 5.10 -2.71
CA ARG A 77 -1.88 4.72 -1.75
C ARG A 77 -3.14 5.58 -1.90
N CYS A 78 -2.97 6.89 -2.05
CA CYS A 78 -4.09 7.82 -2.22
C CYS A 78 -4.76 7.69 -3.59
N GLY A 79 -3.96 7.41 -4.63
CA GLY A 79 -4.44 7.27 -6.00
C GLY A 79 -5.14 5.95 -6.31
N LEU A 80 -4.79 4.87 -5.61
CA LEU A 80 -5.45 3.57 -5.73
C LEU A 80 -6.71 3.52 -4.85
N THR A 81 -7.83 3.96 -5.42
CA THR A 81 -9.16 3.98 -4.78
C THR A 81 -10.02 2.81 -5.21
N GLN A 82 -11.15 2.55 -4.53
CA GLN A 82 -12.09 1.49 -4.94
C GLN A 82 -12.68 1.69 -6.35
N GLU A 83 -12.63 2.92 -6.87
CA GLU A 83 -13.06 3.28 -8.22
C GLU A 83 -11.96 3.08 -9.27
N THR A 84 -10.73 2.81 -8.83
CA THR A 84 -9.61 2.55 -9.73
C THR A 84 -9.80 1.20 -10.40
N ASP A 85 -9.76 1.20 -11.72
CA ASP A 85 -9.81 -0.02 -12.52
C ASP A 85 -8.65 -0.98 -12.12
N PRO A 86 -8.94 -2.23 -11.75
CA PRO A 86 -7.93 -3.24 -11.46
C PRO A 86 -6.85 -3.37 -12.55
N GLU A 87 -7.17 -3.14 -13.83
CA GLU A 87 -6.20 -3.19 -14.93
C GLU A 87 -5.05 -2.20 -14.73
N ILE A 88 -5.30 -1.03 -14.14
CA ILE A 88 -4.26 -0.05 -13.81
C ILE A 88 -3.29 -0.64 -12.78
N ALA A 89 -3.83 -1.25 -11.72
CA ALA A 89 -3.02 -1.86 -10.67
C ALA A 89 -2.21 -3.07 -11.19
N GLU A 90 -2.77 -3.87 -12.09
CA GLU A 90 -2.05 -4.95 -12.75
C GLU A 90 -0.93 -4.43 -13.66
N GLY A 91 -1.19 -3.37 -14.42
CA GLY A 91 -0.18 -2.70 -15.25
C GLY A 91 0.99 -2.17 -14.42
N LEU A 92 0.69 -1.55 -13.26
CA LEU A 92 1.71 -1.13 -12.30
C LEU A 92 2.51 -2.32 -11.76
N LEU A 93 1.84 -3.41 -11.39
CA LEU A 93 2.51 -4.60 -10.87
C LEU A 93 3.47 -5.21 -11.91
N ARG A 94 3.04 -5.33 -13.17
CA ARG A 94 3.89 -5.76 -14.30
C ARG A 94 5.08 -4.84 -14.49
N TYR A 95 4.86 -3.51 -14.46
CA TYR A 95 5.92 -2.52 -14.58
C TYR A 95 7.01 -2.71 -13.51
N TYR A 96 6.64 -2.88 -12.24
CA TYR A 96 7.62 -3.08 -11.16
C TYR A 96 8.33 -4.42 -11.24
N ALA A 97 7.61 -5.49 -11.57
CA ALA A 97 8.22 -6.82 -11.70
C ALA A 97 9.25 -6.90 -12.84
N ARG A 98 9.06 -6.12 -13.91
CA ARG A 98 9.97 -6.05 -15.07
C ARG A 98 11.03 -4.95 -14.96
N LYS A 99 11.08 -4.21 -13.86
CA LYS A 99 12.03 -3.11 -13.67
C LYS A 99 13.44 -3.67 -13.45
N SER A 100 14.40 -3.21 -14.26
CA SER A 100 15.78 -3.74 -14.22
C SER A 100 16.54 -3.43 -12.92
N ASN A 101 16.23 -2.30 -12.28
CA ASN A 101 16.86 -1.85 -11.04
C ASN A 101 15.78 -1.48 -10.01
N PRO A 102 15.22 -2.48 -9.30
CA PRO A 102 14.23 -2.22 -8.26
C PRO A 102 14.90 -1.58 -7.03
N GLY A 103 14.39 -0.44 -6.58
CA GLY A 103 14.76 0.23 -5.34
C GLY A 103 13.88 -0.17 -4.16
N ASP A 104 14.26 0.24 -2.95
CA ASP A 104 13.45 -0.04 -1.75
C ASP A 104 12.06 0.61 -1.79
N VAL A 105 11.95 1.79 -2.40
CA VAL A 105 10.67 2.50 -2.60
C VAL A 105 9.73 1.69 -3.52
N ASP A 106 10.28 0.96 -4.49
CA ASP A 106 9.48 0.11 -5.39
C ASP A 106 8.83 -1.04 -4.64
N ARG A 107 9.48 -1.53 -3.57
CA ARG A 107 8.90 -2.56 -2.70
C ARG A 107 7.66 -2.05 -1.99
N ASP A 108 7.73 -0.86 -1.41
CA ASP A 108 6.59 -0.25 -0.72
C ASP A 108 5.42 -0.01 -1.68
N LYS A 109 5.68 0.43 -2.91
CA LYS A 109 4.66 0.59 -3.95
C LYS A 109 4.09 -0.75 -4.39
N THR A 110 4.94 -1.76 -4.61
CA THR A 110 4.52 -3.13 -4.97
C THR A 110 3.61 -3.72 -3.89
N ASP A 111 3.97 -3.57 -2.62
CA ASP A 111 3.15 -4.00 -1.48
C ASP A 111 1.76 -3.35 -1.51
N LEU A 112 1.69 -2.04 -1.77
CA LEU A 112 0.43 -1.32 -1.88
C LEU A 112 -0.42 -1.83 -3.04
N ILE A 113 0.19 -2.03 -4.21
CA ILE A 113 -0.48 -2.51 -5.43
C ILE A 113 -1.02 -3.94 -5.22
N ALA A 114 -0.21 -4.87 -4.71
CA ALA A 114 -0.64 -6.24 -4.45
C ALA A 114 -1.77 -6.28 -3.41
N THR A 115 -1.67 -5.46 -2.35
CA THR A 115 -2.73 -5.33 -1.34
C THR A 115 -4.01 -4.74 -1.92
N PHE A 116 -3.89 -3.77 -2.85
CA PHE A 116 -5.02 -3.19 -3.56
C PHE A 116 -5.74 -4.24 -4.41
N LEU A 117 -5.01 -5.01 -5.21
CA LEU A 117 -5.57 -6.08 -6.04
C LEU A 117 -6.30 -7.13 -5.19
N TYR A 118 -5.72 -7.51 -4.04
CA TYR A 118 -6.38 -8.43 -3.11
C TYR A 118 -7.68 -7.85 -2.54
N ARG A 119 -7.73 -6.56 -2.22
CA ARG A 119 -8.93 -5.91 -1.66
C ARG A 119 -10.02 -5.66 -2.71
N ASN A 120 -9.65 -5.56 -3.98
CA ASN A 120 -10.54 -5.19 -5.08
C ASN A 120 -10.50 -6.26 -6.18
N PRO A 121 -11.05 -7.47 -5.93
CA PRO A 121 -11.16 -8.47 -6.97
C PRO A 121 -12.00 -7.95 -8.14
N ARG A 122 -11.65 -8.36 -9.37
CA ARG A 122 -12.42 -8.03 -10.58
C ARG A 122 -13.88 -8.51 -10.46
N VAL A 123 -14.09 -9.62 -9.76
CA VAL A 123 -15.41 -10.19 -9.49
C VAL A 123 -15.59 -10.38 -7.98
N PRO A 124 -16.70 -9.92 -7.37
CA PRO A 124 -16.98 -10.21 -5.97
C PRO A 124 -16.95 -11.71 -5.68
N GLY A 125 -16.29 -12.10 -4.60
CA GLY A 125 -16.15 -13.51 -4.22
C GLY A 125 -15.05 -14.27 -4.97
N GLN A 126 -14.20 -13.61 -5.78
CA GLN A 126 -13.20 -14.27 -6.63
C GLN A 126 -12.17 -15.07 -5.80
N TRP A 127 -11.80 -14.61 -4.61
CA TRP A 127 -10.78 -15.26 -3.79
C TRP A 127 -11.31 -16.45 -2.98
N GLU A 128 -12.63 -16.51 -2.79
CA GLU A 128 -13.33 -17.57 -2.07
C GLU A 128 -13.61 -18.79 -2.96
N ARG A 129 -13.48 -18.65 -4.28
CA ARG A 129 -13.68 -19.73 -5.26
C ARG A 129 -12.52 -20.71 -5.22
N ARG A 130 -12.59 -21.72 -4.37
CA ARG A 130 -11.61 -22.82 -4.37
C ARG A 130 -11.95 -23.83 -5.47
N GLY A 131 -11.03 -24.03 -6.41
CA GLY A 131 -11.04 -25.21 -7.27
C GLY A 131 -10.60 -26.44 -6.48
N PHE A 132 -11.13 -27.62 -6.81
CA PHE A 132 -10.58 -28.88 -6.31
C PHE A 132 -9.49 -29.35 -7.26
N ALA A 133 -8.28 -29.58 -6.74
CA ALA A 133 -7.27 -30.29 -7.50
C ALA A 133 -7.69 -31.77 -7.60
N LEU A 134 -7.66 -32.32 -8.82
CA LEU A 134 -8.09 -33.71 -9.09
C LEU A 134 -7.20 -34.77 -8.41
N ASP A 135 -6.02 -34.36 -7.92
CA ASP A 135 -4.97 -35.20 -7.33
C ASP A 135 -4.98 -35.21 -5.78
N GLY A 136 -5.89 -34.48 -5.14
CA GLY A 136 -5.95 -34.37 -3.68
C GLY A 136 -4.90 -33.45 -3.05
N ALA A 137 -4.09 -32.75 -3.85
CA ALA A 137 -3.22 -31.69 -3.36
C ALA A 137 -4.05 -30.48 -2.90
N LEU A 138 -3.51 -29.71 -1.94
CA LEU A 138 -4.11 -28.42 -1.57
C LEU A 138 -4.10 -27.51 -2.81
N PRO A 139 -5.26 -26.99 -3.26
CA PRO A 139 -5.31 -26.14 -4.43
C PRO A 139 -4.58 -24.84 -4.18
N ILE A 140 -3.87 -24.36 -5.20
CA ILE A 140 -3.22 -23.04 -5.18
C ILE A 140 -4.30 -21.97 -4.91
N PRO A 141 -4.07 -21.01 -3.98
CA PRO A 141 -5.02 -19.95 -3.70
C PRO A 141 -5.41 -19.17 -4.96
N PRO A 142 -6.70 -18.80 -5.16
CA PRO A 142 -7.13 -18.12 -6.39
C PRO A 142 -6.43 -16.78 -6.65
N PHE A 143 -6.08 -16.06 -5.58
CA PHE A 143 -5.33 -14.81 -5.71
C PHE A 143 -3.89 -15.03 -6.19
N GLU A 144 -3.25 -16.14 -5.79
CA GLU A 144 -1.92 -16.51 -6.28
C GLU A 144 -1.95 -16.91 -7.76
N ILE A 145 -3.03 -17.56 -8.21
CA ILE A 145 -3.27 -17.84 -9.63
C ILE A 145 -3.36 -16.52 -10.40
N ALA A 146 -4.19 -15.58 -9.94
CA ALA A 146 -4.32 -14.27 -10.58
C ALA A 146 -2.97 -13.51 -10.63
N LEU A 147 -2.19 -13.55 -9.56
CA LEU A 147 -0.85 -12.94 -9.54
C LEU A 147 0.10 -13.59 -10.54
N THR A 148 0.01 -14.92 -10.70
CA THR A 148 0.79 -15.65 -11.71
C THR A 148 0.41 -15.18 -13.11
N GLU A 149 -0.89 -15.11 -13.43
CA GLU A 149 -1.39 -14.59 -14.71
C GLU A 149 -1.00 -13.12 -14.96
N ILE A 150 -0.90 -12.31 -13.90
CA ILE A 150 -0.46 -10.93 -14.02
C ILE A 150 1.03 -10.85 -14.33
N LEU A 151 1.85 -11.60 -13.61
CA LEU A 151 3.30 -11.41 -13.56
C LEU A 151 4.08 -12.22 -14.59
N VAL A 152 3.54 -13.36 -15.03
CA VAL A 152 4.35 -14.43 -15.59
C VAL A 152 3.91 -14.79 -17.00
N ASP A 153 4.88 -14.84 -17.92
CA ASP A 153 4.74 -15.42 -19.26
C ASP A 153 5.37 -16.85 -19.34
N GLY A 154 5.76 -17.47 -18.21
CA GLY A 154 6.48 -18.75 -18.09
C GLY A 154 6.19 -19.59 -16.82
N GLU A 155 7.11 -20.49 -16.41
CA GLU A 155 6.94 -21.30 -15.20
C GLU A 155 7.44 -20.58 -13.93
N VAL A 156 6.72 -20.74 -12.81
CA VAL A 156 7.10 -20.16 -11.51
C VAL A 156 8.02 -21.13 -10.78
N GLU A 157 9.24 -20.69 -10.46
CA GLU A 157 10.19 -21.49 -9.67
C GLU A 157 9.66 -21.71 -8.25
N PRO A 158 9.71 -22.93 -7.69
CA PRO A 158 9.28 -23.16 -6.32
C PRO A 158 10.09 -22.39 -5.27
N LEU A 159 9.43 -21.91 -4.23
CA LEU A 159 10.09 -21.30 -3.08
C LEU A 159 10.97 -22.31 -2.35
N ALA A 160 12.19 -21.91 -1.97
CA ALA A 160 13.02 -22.71 -1.09
C ALA A 160 12.49 -22.67 0.35
N VAL A 161 12.95 -23.63 1.16
CA VAL A 161 12.47 -23.81 2.55
C VAL A 161 12.66 -22.54 3.40
N GLY A 162 13.73 -21.78 3.16
CA GLY A 162 14.00 -20.53 3.87
C GLY A 162 12.95 -19.45 3.57
N GLU A 163 12.52 -19.33 2.32
CA GLU A 163 11.47 -18.42 1.90
C GLU A 163 10.12 -18.84 2.50
N THR A 164 9.79 -20.13 2.47
CA THR A 164 8.57 -20.67 3.10
C THR A 164 8.52 -20.37 4.59
N GLN A 165 9.65 -20.52 5.31
CA GLN A 165 9.71 -20.20 6.74
C GLN A 165 9.45 -18.71 7.00
N ARG A 166 9.98 -17.80 6.17
CA ARG A 166 9.71 -16.35 6.30
C ARG A 166 8.22 -16.02 6.10
N LEU A 167 7.52 -16.76 5.24
CA LEU A 167 6.06 -16.61 5.08
C LEU A 167 5.30 -17.11 6.32
N ALA A 168 5.73 -18.22 6.93
CA ALA A 168 5.16 -18.69 8.19
C ALA A 168 5.38 -17.67 9.34
N ASP A 169 6.55 -17.02 9.37
CA ASP A 169 6.84 -15.97 10.36
C ASP A 169 5.92 -14.74 10.17
N LEU A 170 5.53 -14.40 8.93
CA LEU A 170 4.55 -13.34 8.67
C LEU A 170 3.18 -13.68 9.27
N ASP A 171 2.74 -14.93 9.14
CA ASP A 171 1.47 -15.39 9.73
C ASP A 171 1.49 -15.30 11.26
N LEU A 172 2.62 -15.63 11.89
CA LEU A 172 2.80 -15.47 13.33
C LEU A 172 2.72 -13.99 13.74
N LEU A 173 3.35 -13.08 12.99
CA LEU A 173 3.26 -11.64 13.25
C LEU A 173 1.84 -11.12 13.08
N ARG A 174 1.10 -11.62 12.09
CA ARG A 174 -0.31 -11.28 11.92
C ARG A 174 -1.14 -11.73 13.11
N ALA A 175 -0.96 -12.96 13.57
CA ALA A 175 -1.66 -13.48 14.74
C ALA A 175 -1.33 -12.65 16.00
N LYS A 176 -0.06 -12.30 16.20
CA LYS A 176 0.40 -11.41 17.29
C LYS A 176 -0.25 -10.04 17.19
N ALA A 177 -0.34 -9.46 15.99
CA ALA A 177 -0.98 -8.16 15.76
C ALA A 177 -2.47 -8.17 16.17
N GLU A 178 -3.18 -9.26 15.91
CA GLU A 178 -4.60 -9.41 16.26
C GLU A 178 -4.86 -9.41 17.78
N MET A 179 -3.87 -9.80 18.58
CA MET A 179 -4.00 -9.85 20.04
C MET A 179 -4.03 -8.47 20.71
N PHE A 180 -3.51 -7.42 20.05
CA PHE A 180 -3.51 -6.08 20.62
C PHE A 180 -4.92 -5.51 20.71
N ARG A 181 -5.22 -4.87 21.84
CA ARG A 181 -6.50 -4.18 22.10
C ARG A 181 -6.33 -2.68 22.26
N ASP A 182 -5.09 -2.22 22.46
CA ASP A 182 -4.74 -0.82 22.64
C ASP A 182 -3.72 -0.39 21.58
N PHE A 183 -3.91 0.80 21.03
CA PHE A 183 -3.05 1.36 19.99
C PHE A 183 -1.66 1.74 20.52
N GLY A 184 -1.56 2.21 21.77
CA GLY A 184 -0.29 2.51 22.42
C GLY A 184 0.56 1.26 22.60
N ALA A 185 -0.03 0.20 23.17
CA ALA A 185 0.63 -1.10 23.30
C ALA A 185 1.05 -1.68 21.93
N PHE A 186 0.23 -1.49 20.90
CA PHE A 186 0.55 -1.91 19.54
C PHE A 186 1.80 -1.20 19.01
N LEU A 187 1.87 0.14 19.10
CA LEU A 187 3.02 0.90 18.60
C LEU A 187 4.30 0.64 19.41
N ASP A 188 4.18 0.52 20.73
CA ASP A 188 5.33 0.31 21.63
C ASP A 188 5.91 -1.11 21.53
N SER A 189 5.13 -2.07 21.02
CA SER A 189 5.56 -3.46 20.90
C SER A 189 6.72 -3.71 19.93
N GLY A 190 7.02 -2.75 19.05
CA GLY A 190 8.00 -2.91 17.99
C GLY A 190 7.53 -3.78 16.81
N ILE A 191 6.25 -4.20 16.78
CA ILE A 191 5.74 -5.12 15.76
C ILE A 191 5.85 -4.54 14.35
N THR A 192 5.66 -3.23 14.17
CA THR A 192 5.81 -2.58 12.85
C THR A 192 7.24 -2.67 12.33
N GLN A 193 8.25 -2.52 13.20
CA GLN A 193 9.66 -2.66 12.85
C GLN A 193 10.00 -4.11 12.51
N GLU A 194 9.43 -5.06 13.26
CA GLU A 194 9.58 -6.49 13.02
C GLU A 194 9.02 -6.90 11.64
N VAL A 195 7.83 -6.40 11.31
CA VAL A 195 7.19 -6.59 9.99
C VAL A 195 8.05 -6.00 8.87
N ARG A 196 8.51 -4.75 9.02
CA ARG A 196 9.38 -4.10 8.02
C ARG A 196 10.67 -4.90 7.80
N ARG A 197 11.29 -5.39 8.87
CA ARG A 197 12.50 -6.23 8.80
C ARG A 197 12.24 -7.53 8.05
N LEU A 198 11.14 -8.21 8.37
CA LEU A 198 10.79 -9.49 7.73
C LEU A 198 10.50 -9.29 6.23
N LYS A 199 9.74 -8.27 5.86
CA LYS A 199 9.49 -7.91 4.45
C LYS A 199 10.78 -7.64 3.67
N ARG A 200 11.70 -6.87 4.24
CA ARG A 200 13.02 -6.62 3.61
C ARG A 200 13.82 -7.91 3.42
N SER A 201 13.68 -8.87 4.33
CA SER A 201 14.41 -10.15 4.25
C SER A 201 13.94 -11.07 3.11
N LEU A 202 12.79 -10.78 2.49
CA LEU A 202 12.31 -11.51 1.31
C LEU A 202 13.14 -11.21 0.05
N GLY A 203 13.88 -10.08 0.04
CA GLY A 203 14.84 -9.76 -1.01
C GLY A 203 14.22 -9.87 -2.41
N ASN A 204 14.89 -10.58 -3.30
CA ASN A 204 14.49 -10.69 -4.71
C ASN A 204 13.23 -11.54 -4.92
N PHE A 205 12.82 -12.34 -3.93
CA PHE A 205 11.61 -13.16 -4.00
C PHE A 205 10.33 -12.36 -3.80
N LEU A 206 10.42 -11.04 -3.57
CA LEU A 206 9.25 -10.17 -3.40
C LEU A 206 8.23 -10.35 -4.53
N TYR A 207 8.69 -10.45 -5.78
CA TYR A 207 7.81 -10.56 -6.96
C TYR A 207 7.32 -11.99 -7.25
N HIS A 208 7.64 -12.96 -6.39
CA HIS A 208 7.09 -14.30 -6.52
C HIS A 208 5.58 -14.29 -6.24
N PRO A 209 4.71 -14.88 -7.09
CA PRO A 209 3.25 -14.83 -6.92
C PRO A 209 2.79 -15.29 -5.53
N THR A 210 3.31 -16.41 -5.02
CA THR A 210 3.05 -16.88 -3.64
C THR A 210 3.42 -15.82 -2.60
N VAL A 211 4.61 -15.21 -2.69
CA VAL A 211 5.07 -14.21 -1.71
C VAL A 211 4.16 -12.97 -1.72
N LEU A 212 3.83 -12.45 -2.90
CA LEU A 212 2.88 -11.34 -3.03
C LEU A 212 1.49 -11.70 -2.51
N GLY A 213 1.04 -12.93 -2.74
CA GLY A 213 -0.24 -13.43 -2.21
C GLY A 213 -0.28 -13.39 -0.69
N TYR A 214 0.75 -13.92 -0.03
CA TYR A 214 0.89 -13.86 1.43
C TYR A 214 1.00 -12.42 1.95
N LEU A 215 1.83 -11.59 1.31
CA LEU A 215 2.01 -10.20 1.71
C LEU A 215 0.73 -9.38 1.58
N ALA A 216 -0.04 -9.56 0.50
CA ALA A 216 -1.28 -8.83 0.30
C ALA A 216 -2.31 -9.19 1.37
N ILE A 217 -2.48 -10.48 1.68
CA ILE A 217 -3.36 -10.96 2.75
C ILE A 217 -2.90 -10.42 4.12
N PHE A 218 -1.60 -10.51 4.39
CA PHE A 218 -0.98 -9.99 5.60
C PHE A 218 -1.26 -8.48 5.76
N ASN A 219 -0.95 -7.69 4.73
CA ASN A 219 -1.10 -6.24 4.72
C ASN A 219 -2.57 -5.83 4.87
N ALA A 220 -3.48 -6.55 4.21
CA ALA A 220 -4.90 -6.28 4.31
C ALA A 220 -5.39 -6.44 5.76
N GLY A 221 -5.02 -7.53 6.43
CA GLY A 221 -5.36 -7.80 7.83
C GLY A 221 -4.66 -6.86 8.81
N PHE A 222 -3.34 -6.76 8.72
CA PHE A 222 -2.53 -5.91 9.60
C PHE A 222 -2.94 -4.45 9.51
N GLY A 223 -3.17 -3.93 8.29
CA GLY A 223 -3.66 -2.58 8.07
C GLY A 223 -5.05 -2.36 8.68
N LYS A 224 -5.98 -3.30 8.49
CA LYS A 224 -7.32 -3.20 9.11
C LYS A 224 -7.23 -3.15 10.63
N LYS A 225 -6.35 -3.96 11.22
CA LYS A 225 -6.13 -3.97 12.67
C LYS A 225 -5.55 -2.64 13.16
N PHE A 226 -4.55 -2.13 12.46
CA PHE A 226 -3.95 -0.82 12.72
C PHE A 226 -5.02 0.29 12.70
N ASP A 227 -5.79 0.36 11.61
CA ASP A 227 -6.85 1.38 11.43
C ASP A 227 -7.90 1.29 12.54
N THR A 228 -8.28 0.07 12.93
CA THR A 228 -9.26 -0.15 14.02
C THR A 228 -8.76 0.37 15.35
N LEU A 229 -7.51 0.04 15.72
CA LEU A 229 -6.91 0.50 16.97
C LEU A 229 -6.71 2.02 16.96
N PHE A 230 -6.26 2.57 15.83
CA PHE A 230 -6.07 4.00 15.66
C PHE A 230 -7.39 4.77 15.83
N ARG A 231 -8.44 4.37 15.11
CA ARG A 231 -9.76 5.02 15.20
C ARG A 231 -10.35 4.91 16.61
N ALA A 232 -10.15 3.80 17.31
CA ALA A 232 -10.57 3.66 18.70
C ALA A 232 -9.86 4.66 19.62
N ALA A 233 -8.54 4.82 19.48
CA ALA A 233 -7.77 5.81 20.25
C ALA A 233 -8.19 7.26 19.92
N SER A 234 -8.36 7.59 18.64
CA SER A 234 -8.83 8.89 18.19
C SER A 234 -10.22 9.22 18.72
N PHE A 235 -11.13 8.24 18.74
CA PHE A 235 -12.48 8.40 19.29
C PHE A 235 -12.46 8.69 20.79
N GLU A 236 -11.63 7.99 21.58
CA GLU A 236 -11.48 8.24 23.02
C GLU A 236 -11.00 9.66 23.30
N ILE A 237 -10.02 10.15 22.53
CA ILE A 237 -9.48 11.50 22.62
C ILE A 237 -10.54 12.56 22.27
N LYS A 238 -11.26 12.38 21.16
CA LYS A 238 -12.36 13.28 20.76
C LYS A 238 -13.46 13.34 21.82
N LYS A 239 -13.89 12.19 22.34
CA LYS A 239 -14.89 12.11 23.42
C LYS A 239 -14.44 12.83 24.70
N PHE A 240 -13.15 12.74 25.03
CA PHE A 240 -12.62 13.47 26.17
C PHE A 240 -12.59 14.98 25.91
N ALA A 241 -12.17 15.41 24.72
CA ALA A 241 -12.19 16.82 24.32
C ALA A 241 -13.60 17.43 24.43
N ASP A 242 -14.64 16.72 23.96
CA ASP A 242 -16.03 17.11 24.13
C ASP A 242 -16.43 17.27 25.61
N THR A 243 -15.87 16.43 26.48
CA THR A 243 -16.16 16.48 27.93
C THR A 243 -15.49 17.68 28.58
N VAL A 244 -14.27 18.02 28.15
CA VAL A 244 -13.54 19.21 28.59
C VAL A 244 -14.29 20.47 28.16
N GLU A 245 -14.73 20.52 26.90
CA GLU A 245 -15.49 21.65 26.36
C GLU A 245 -16.81 21.87 27.11
N LYS A 246 -17.57 20.80 27.37
CA LYS A 246 -18.82 20.87 28.16
C LYS A 246 -18.62 21.35 29.59
N ARG A 247 -17.40 21.25 30.12
CA ARG A 247 -17.02 21.76 31.45
C ARG A 247 -16.41 23.16 31.41
N GLY A 248 -16.37 23.79 30.23
CA GLY A 248 -15.80 25.12 30.02
C GLY A 248 -14.28 25.15 29.91
N GLY A 249 -13.63 24.00 29.76
CA GLY A 249 -12.18 23.91 29.51
C GLY A 249 -11.85 24.01 28.02
N SER A 250 -10.65 24.51 27.71
CA SER A 250 -10.14 24.64 26.34
C SER A 250 -8.92 23.77 26.05
N ILE A 251 -8.27 23.21 27.08
CA ILE A 251 -7.05 22.41 26.99
C ILE A 251 -7.36 20.96 27.34
N VAL A 252 -7.07 20.07 26.39
CA VAL A 252 -7.26 18.61 26.50
C VAL A 252 -6.08 17.96 27.23
N GLY A 253 -4.87 18.45 27.00
CA GLY A 253 -3.66 17.97 27.64
C GLY A 253 -2.42 18.66 27.08
N GLN A 254 -1.23 18.19 27.48
CA GLN A 254 0.04 18.71 27.01
C GLN A 254 0.85 17.58 26.34
N VAL A 255 1.44 17.88 25.19
CA VAL A 255 2.27 16.95 24.40
C VAL A 255 3.52 17.69 23.94
N ASP A 256 4.71 17.13 24.20
CA ASP A 256 6.01 17.75 23.90
C ASP A 256 6.15 19.20 24.42
N GLY A 257 5.51 19.51 25.56
CA GLY A 257 5.52 20.85 26.15
C GLY A 257 4.51 21.82 25.52
N MET A 258 3.74 21.42 24.51
CA MET A 258 2.68 22.23 23.88
C MET A 258 1.29 21.80 24.35
N ASP A 259 0.44 22.78 24.62
CA ASP A 259 -0.95 22.54 24.97
C ASP A 259 -1.75 22.09 23.73
N VAL A 260 -2.41 20.95 23.86
CA VAL A 260 -3.35 20.44 22.87
C VAL A 260 -4.74 20.95 23.24
N THR A 261 -5.33 21.77 22.38
CA THR A 261 -6.65 22.36 22.58
C THR A 261 -7.77 21.46 22.11
N VAL A 262 -8.99 21.71 22.60
CA VAL A 262 -10.22 21.05 22.12
C VAL A 262 -10.39 21.26 20.61
N GLU A 263 -10.17 22.48 20.13
CA GLU A 263 -10.28 22.84 18.73
C GLU A 263 -9.33 22.02 17.85
N LEU A 264 -8.07 21.85 18.28
CA LEU A 264 -7.08 21.07 17.53
C LEU A 264 -7.47 19.58 17.42
N VAL A 265 -8.07 19.03 18.48
CA VAL A 265 -8.61 17.66 18.47
C VAL A 265 -9.84 17.54 17.58
N ALA A 266 -10.72 18.55 17.58
CA ALA A 266 -11.91 18.59 16.73
C ALA A 266 -11.54 18.66 15.24
N CYS A 267 -10.49 19.39 14.88
CA CYS A 267 -9.96 19.48 13.52
C CYS A 267 -9.17 18.23 13.06
N MET A 268 -8.96 17.23 13.93
CA MET A 268 -8.22 16.03 13.57
C MET A 268 -9.03 15.15 12.61
N ASP A 269 -8.57 15.06 11.36
CA ASP A 269 -9.11 14.15 10.34
C ASP A 269 -8.38 12.79 10.40
N GLU A 270 -9.07 11.74 10.86
CA GLU A 270 -8.50 10.40 10.92
C GLU A 270 -8.13 9.85 9.53
N ASP A 271 -8.90 10.17 8.50
CA ASP A 271 -8.69 9.66 7.15
C ASP A 271 -7.47 10.35 6.50
N GLU A 272 -7.27 11.64 6.75
CA GLU A 272 -6.07 12.36 6.34
C GLU A 272 -4.80 11.75 6.99
N ILE A 273 -4.86 11.47 8.29
CA ILE A 273 -3.74 10.90 9.05
C ILE A 273 -3.42 9.47 8.58
N LEU A 274 -4.43 8.66 8.25
CA LEU A 274 -4.24 7.30 7.75
C LEU A 274 -3.72 7.26 6.30
N ARG A 275 -4.07 8.27 5.49
CA ARG A 275 -3.65 8.35 4.07
C ARG A 275 -2.26 8.95 3.87
N SER A 276 -1.81 9.79 4.79
CA SER A 276 -0.50 10.43 4.75
C SER A 276 0.67 9.42 4.81
N ASP A 277 1.89 9.88 4.50
CA ASP A 277 3.07 9.03 4.59
C ASP A 277 3.26 8.58 6.04
N TYR A 278 3.23 7.26 6.26
CA TYR A 278 3.36 6.65 7.57
C TYR A 278 4.60 7.13 8.33
N ASN A 279 5.72 7.42 7.66
CA ASN A 279 6.91 7.94 8.34
C ASN A 279 6.69 9.38 8.87
N SER A 280 5.93 10.20 8.15
CA SER A 280 5.52 11.54 8.59
C SER A 280 4.38 11.51 9.62
N SER A 281 3.53 10.49 9.56
CA SER A 281 2.37 10.32 10.45
C SER A 281 2.73 9.60 11.76
N LEU A 282 3.91 8.98 11.85
CA LEU A 282 4.36 8.27 13.04
C LEU A 282 4.44 9.19 14.26
N ASP A 283 4.95 10.40 14.08
CA ASP A 283 4.98 11.40 15.14
C ASP A 283 3.57 11.88 15.49
N ARG A 284 2.66 11.99 14.51
CA ARG A 284 1.23 12.27 14.79
C ARG A 284 0.59 11.14 15.61
N PHE A 285 0.85 9.88 15.28
CA PHE A 285 0.37 8.72 16.04
C PHE A 285 0.93 8.68 17.46
N ARG A 286 2.22 8.99 17.65
CA ARG A 286 2.85 9.08 18.97
C ARG A 286 2.26 10.20 19.81
N ARG A 287 2.02 11.37 19.23
CA ARG A 287 1.36 12.50 19.92
C ARG A 287 -0.04 12.13 20.40
N ILE A 288 -0.79 11.41 19.58
CA ILE A 288 -2.13 10.87 19.93
C ILE A 288 -2.03 9.92 21.13
N ILE A 289 -1.03 9.03 21.17
CA ILE A 289 -0.81 8.14 22.32
C ILE A 289 -0.37 8.90 23.57
N GLN A 290 0.55 9.86 23.44
CA GLN A 290 0.98 10.69 24.57
C GLN A 290 -0.20 11.46 25.14
N LEU A 291 -1.05 12.02 24.28
CA LEU A 291 -2.28 12.67 24.70
C LEU A 291 -3.17 11.69 25.46
N LYS A 292 -3.49 10.51 24.87
CA LYS A 292 -4.28 9.47 25.55
C LYS A 292 -3.72 9.09 26.92
N ARG A 293 -2.39 8.91 27.04
CA ARG A 293 -1.73 8.60 28.32
C ARG A 293 -1.87 9.73 29.33
N SER A 294 -1.70 10.98 28.91
CA SER A 294 -1.94 12.14 29.76
C SER A 294 -3.39 12.17 30.27
N LEU A 295 -4.36 11.76 29.45
CA LEU A 295 -5.76 11.63 29.87
C LEU A 295 -5.97 10.53 30.92
N GLU A 296 -5.36 9.36 30.73
CA GLU A 296 -5.44 8.23 31.66
C GLU A 296 -4.75 8.51 33.00
N ALA A 297 -3.69 9.32 32.99
CA ALA A 297 -2.94 9.72 34.17
C ALA A 297 -3.62 10.81 35.01
N GLN A 298 -4.56 11.57 34.44
CA GLN A 298 -5.34 12.52 35.23
C GLN A 298 -6.20 11.76 36.24
N PRO A 299 -6.15 12.11 37.54
CA PRO A 299 -6.96 11.44 38.55
C PRO A 299 -8.42 11.52 38.10
N LYS A 300 -9.13 10.38 38.07
CA LYS A 300 -10.58 10.34 37.87
C LYS A 300 -11.17 11.30 38.90
N LEU A 301 -11.54 12.50 38.46
CA LEU A 301 -12.16 13.52 39.29
C LEU A 301 -13.35 12.83 39.96
N ARG A 302 -13.21 12.58 41.27
CA ARG A 302 -14.26 11.96 42.07
C ARG A 302 -15.49 12.85 41.90
N ALA A 303 -16.56 12.26 41.38
CA ALA A 303 -17.87 12.89 41.44
C ALA A 303 -18.17 13.19 42.91
N ALA A 304 -18.34 14.48 43.21
CA ALA A 304 -18.96 14.94 44.45
C ALA A 304 -20.48 14.89 44.28
#